data_AF-A0A1G8GXD8-F1
#
_entry.id   AF-A0A1G8GXD8-F1
#
_cell.length_a   1.000
_cell.length_b   1.000
_cell.length_c   1.000
_cell.angle_alpha   90.00
_cell.angle_beta   90.00
_cell.angle_gamma   90.00
#
_symmetry.space_group_name_H-M   'P 1'
#
loop_
_entity.id
_entity.type
_entity.pdbx_description
1 polymer ?
#
loop_
_entity_poly.entity_id
_entity_poly.type
_entity_poly.pdbx_seq_one_letter_code
_entity_poly.pdbx_strand_id
1 'polypeptide(L)'
;MKDMDLFQLGYGLETGAQEEDTTRGLAPACNRDVFDDARDDHFIRDDKGVFAGTHLIIEVVNGQGLDDEARIQQAFRDCVDTCGATLLHIHTHKFSPQGVSGVAVLAESHISVHTWPEIGYGAFDVFMCGDARPWLAVDVLAKAFNTADVRVRELRRGEGVVAEAGVAA
;
A
#
# COMPACT_ATOMS: atom_id res chain seq x y z
N MET A 1 -11.94 4.85 -38.00
CA MET A 1 -10.58 4.56 -37.52
C MET A 1 -10.32 5.35 -36.25
N LYS A 2 -10.51 4.70 -35.11
CA LYS A 2 -9.72 4.95 -33.91
C LYS A 2 -9.85 3.70 -33.05
N ASP A 3 -8.70 3.09 -32.84
CA ASP A 3 -8.50 1.72 -32.44
C ASP A 3 -8.87 1.48 -30.98
N MET A 4 -9.32 0.25 -30.75
CA MET A 4 -9.56 -0.36 -29.44
C MET A 4 -8.22 -0.59 -28.76
N ASP A 5 -8.05 -0.05 -27.55
CA ASP A 5 -6.91 -0.41 -26.70
C ASP A 5 -7.16 -1.80 -26.10
N LEU A 6 -6.58 -2.78 -26.79
CA LEU A 6 -6.58 -4.19 -26.43
C LEU A 6 -5.52 -4.40 -25.34
N PHE A 7 -5.94 -4.96 -24.21
CA PHE A 7 -5.10 -5.56 -23.18
C PHE A 7 -3.97 -6.39 -23.83
N GLN A 8 -2.72 -5.91 -23.79
CA GLN A 8 -1.56 -6.76 -24.03
C GLN A 8 -1.35 -7.63 -22.79
N LEU A 9 -1.92 -8.83 -22.84
CA LEU A 9 -1.45 -9.96 -22.05
C LEU A 9 0.04 -10.15 -22.32
N GLY A 10 0.82 -10.11 -21.24
CA GLY A 10 2.28 -10.14 -21.28
C GLY A 10 2.84 -11.29 -22.11
N TYR A 11 3.51 -10.93 -23.20
CA TYR A 11 4.61 -11.67 -23.81
C TYR A 11 5.46 -10.65 -24.56
N GLY A 12 6.58 -10.25 -23.94
CA GLY A 12 7.50 -9.26 -24.52
C GLY A 12 8.45 -8.67 -23.50
N LEU A 13 9.26 -9.50 -22.85
CA LEU A 13 10.45 -9.05 -22.13
C LEU A 13 11.49 -8.61 -23.15
N GLU A 14 11.38 -7.40 -23.68
CA GLU A 14 12.52 -6.67 -24.25
C GLU A 14 12.26 -5.18 -24.05
N THR A 15 12.86 -4.58 -23.02
CA THR A 15 13.41 -3.22 -23.08
C THR A 15 14.27 -2.94 -21.85
N GLY A 16 15.56 -2.70 -22.11
CA GLY A 16 16.34 -1.68 -21.41
C GLY A 16 16.72 -1.94 -19.96
N ALA A 17 17.41 -3.05 -19.67
CA ALA A 17 18.33 -3.03 -18.52
C ALA A 17 19.43 -2.01 -18.82
N GLN A 18 19.42 -0.87 -18.13
CA GLN A 18 20.65 -0.09 -18.00
C GLN A 18 21.66 -0.95 -17.25
N GLU A 19 22.84 -1.13 -17.84
CA GLU A 19 23.97 -1.82 -17.20
C GLU A 19 24.29 -1.11 -15.88
N GLU A 20 24.08 -1.81 -14.76
CA GLU A 20 24.63 -1.38 -13.48
C GLU A 20 26.16 -1.54 -13.53
N ASP A 21 26.86 -0.44 -13.24
CA ASP A 21 28.30 -0.36 -13.10
C ASP A 21 28.83 -1.44 -12.13
N THR A 22 29.50 -2.46 -12.67
CA THR A 22 30.01 -3.64 -11.95
C THR A 22 31.27 -3.36 -11.13
N THR A 23 31.58 -2.10 -10.84
CA THR A 23 32.73 -1.70 -10.03
C THR A 23 32.37 -1.21 -8.63
N ARG A 24 31.37 -1.81 -7.97
CA ARG A 24 31.30 -1.80 -6.50
C ARG A 24 32.08 -2.99 -5.95
N GLY A 25 33.31 -2.71 -5.52
CA GLY A 25 34.09 -3.65 -4.71
C GLY A 25 33.23 -4.22 -3.58
N LEU A 26 33.41 -5.52 -3.31
CA LEU A 26 32.72 -6.31 -2.28
C LEU A 26 32.25 -5.43 -1.12
N ALA A 27 30.96 -5.08 -1.15
CA ALA A 27 30.34 -4.36 -0.05
C ALA A 27 30.56 -5.19 1.24
N PRO A 28 30.85 -4.56 2.38
CA PRO A 28 30.90 -5.27 3.65
C PRO A 28 29.55 -5.99 3.81
N ALA A 29 29.59 -7.23 4.30
CA ALA A 29 28.42 -8.11 4.42
C ALA A 29 27.20 -7.28 4.83
N CYS A 30 26.15 -7.29 3.99
CA CYS A 30 24.89 -6.61 4.26
C CYS A 30 24.54 -6.87 5.72
N ASN A 31 24.59 -5.83 6.56
CA ASN A 31 24.28 -6.00 7.97
C ASN A 31 22.87 -6.60 8.01
N ARG A 32 22.73 -7.84 8.47
CA ARG A 32 21.44 -8.54 8.58
C ARG A 32 20.78 -8.25 9.91
N ASP A 33 21.48 -7.53 10.80
CA ASP A 33 20.96 -7.12 12.07
C ASP A 33 19.96 -5.98 11.88
N VAL A 34 18.70 -6.36 11.80
CA VAL A 34 17.51 -5.50 11.74
C VAL A 34 17.24 -4.75 13.05
N PHE A 35 17.95 -5.08 14.14
CA PHE A 35 17.82 -4.40 15.43
C PHE A 35 18.79 -3.22 15.59
N ASP A 36 19.67 -2.96 14.62
CA ASP A 36 20.55 -1.79 14.64
C ASP A 36 19.75 -0.50 14.36
N ASP A 37 19.58 0.33 15.39
CA ASP A 37 18.84 1.61 15.33
C ASP A 37 19.55 2.69 14.50
N ALA A 38 20.82 2.50 14.11
CA ALA A 38 21.56 3.43 13.27
C ALA A 38 21.34 3.19 11.76
N ARG A 39 20.51 2.21 11.39
CA ARG A 39 20.19 1.89 10.00
C ARG A 39 19.23 2.92 9.42
N ASP A 40 19.53 3.32 8.18
CA ASP A 40 18.60 4.06 7.33
C ASP A 40 17.61 3.06 6.70
N ASP A 41 16.68 2.56 7.53
CA ASP A 41 15.61 1.65 7.12
C ASP A 41 14.24 2.05 7.69
N HIS A 42 13.19 1.46 7.14
CA HIS A 42 11.81 1.77 7.49
C HIS A 42 11.13 0.66 8.33
N PHE A 43 11.92 -0.18 9.00
CA PHE A 43 11.37 -1.17 9.92
C PHE A 43 10.77 -0.49 11.14
N ILE A 44 9.61 -0.99 11.57
CA ILE A 44 8.95 -0.56 12.80
C ILE A 44 9.47 -1.43 13.95
N ARG A 45 9.93 -0.79 15.01
CA ARG A 45 10.48 -1.41 16.22
C ARG A 45 9.57 -1.04 17.40
N ASP A 46 8.93 -2.02 18.04
CA ASP A 46 8.11 -1.82 19.24
C ASP A 46 8.40 -2.87 20.33
N ASP A 47 7.75 -2.75 21.49
CA ASP A 47 7.93 -3.66 22.64
C ASP A 47 7.65 -5.14 22.31
N LYS A 48 6.99 -5.43 21.18
CA LYS A 48 6.58 -6.78 20.75
C LYS A 48 7.46 -7.32 19.61
N GLY A 49 8.38 -6.52 19.06
CA GLY A 49 9.38 -6.95 18.09
C GLY A 49 9.60 -5.97 16.95
N VAL A 50 10.27 -6.45 15.91
CA VAL A 50 10.57 -5.70 14.69
C VAL A 50 9.76 -6.27 13.53
N PHE A 51 9.16 -5.40 12.72
CA PHE A 51 8.36 -5.78 11.56
C PHE A 51 8.45 -4.70 10.48
N ALA A 52 8.18 -5.06 9.23
CA ALA A 52 8.37 -4.18 8.06
C ALA A 52 7.32 -3.06 7.98
N GLY A 53 6.10 -3.30 8.47
CA GLY A 53 5.07 -2.27 8.51
C GLY A 53 3.70 -2.81 8.91
N THR A 54 2.77 -1.89 9.12
CA THR A 54 1.39 -2.19 9.53
C THR A 54 0.49 -2.21 8.31
N HIS A 55 -0.19 -3.34 8.10
CA HIS A 55 -1.13 -3.54 7.01
C HIS A 55 -2.55 -3.68 7.56
N LEU A 56 -3.41 -2.71 7.26
CA LEU A 56 -4.81 -2.73 7.63
C LEU A 56 -5.64 -3.28 6.46
N ILE A 57 -6.38 -4.34 6.74
CA ILE A 57 -7.44 -4.86 5.88
C ILE A 57 -8.73 -4.21 6.35
N ILE A 58 -9.28 -3.31 5.54
CA ILE A 58 -10.36 -2.40 5.91
C ILE A 58 -11.60 -2.71 5.07
N GLU A 59 -12.69 -3.00 5.77
CA GLU A 59 -14.01 -3.23 5.20
C GLU A 59 -14.84 -1.96 5.41
N VAL A 60 -15.12 -1.21 4.34
CA VAL A 60 -16.08 -0.10 4.35
C VAL A 60 -17.46 -0.66 4.05
N VAL A 61 -18.38 -0.57 5.01
CA VAL A 61 -19.74 -1.13 4.91
C VAL A 61 -20.78 -0.01 4.88
N ASN A 62 -21.82 -0.14 4.07
CA ASN A 62 -22.85 0.91 3.86
C ASN A 62 -22.26 2.25 3.38
N GLY A 63 -21.15 2.21 2.64
CA GLY A 63 -20.48 3.38 2.10
C GLY A 63 -21.23 4.01 0.93
N GLN A 64 -21.12 5.34 0.80
CA GLN A 64 -21.72 6.14 -0.27
C GLN A 64 -20.64 6.68 -1.22
N GLY A 65 -20.97 6.82 -2.50
CA GLY A 65 -20.03 7.36 -3.50
C GLY A 65 -18.93 6.38 -3.90
N LEU A 66 -19.12 5.08 -3.67
CA LEU A 66 -18.17 4.03 -4.04
C LEU A 66 -18.04 3.82 -5.55
N ASP A 67 -18.95 4.38 -6.36
CA ASP A 67 -18.86 4.39 -7.84
C ASP A 67 -18.16 5.65 -8.39
N ASP A 68 -17.69 6.55 -7.52
CA ASP A 68 -17.05 7.80 -7.92
C ASP A 68 -15.52 7.64 -7.90
N GLU A 69 -14.93 7.50 -9.08
CA GLU A 69 -13.49 7.37 -9.27
C GLU A 69 -12.72 8.57 -8.71
N ALA A 70 -13.22 9.80 -8.90
CA ALA A 70 -12.56 11.00 -8.41
C ALA A 70 -12.57 11.05 -6.88
N ARG A 71 -13.68 10.64 -6.25
CA ARG A 71 -13.77 10.49 -4.80
C ARG A 71 -12.76 9.48 -4.27
N ILE A 72 -12.57 8.35 -4.94
CA ILE A 72 -11.59 7.33 -4.54
C ILE A 72 -10.16 7.88 -4.65
N GLN A 73 -9.82 8.56 -5.75
CA GLN A 73 -8.51 9.20 -5.87
C GLN A 73 -8.28 10.25 -4.78
N GLN A 74 -9.30 11.02 -4.41
CA GLN A 74 -9.20 11.98 -3.31
C GLN A 74 -9.03 11.28 -1.97
N ALA A 75 -9.78 10.22 -1.69
CA ALA A 75 -9.64 9.44 -0.45
C ALA A 75 -8.23 8.86 -0.30
N PHE A 76 -7.60 8.39 -1.40
CA PHE A 76 -6.20 7.98 -1.38
C PHE A 76 -5.25 9.11 -1.00
N ARG A 77 -5.41 10.31 -1.59
CA ARG A 77 -4.57 11.47 -1.26
C ARG A 77 -4.74 11.87 0.20
N ASP A 78 -5.98 11.95 0.67
CA ASP A 78 -6.30 12.29 2.05
C ASP A 78 -5.70 11.27 3.03
N CYS A 79 -5.75 9.97 2.70
CA CYS A 79 -5.12 8.91 3.50
C CYS A 79 -3.60 9.10 3.54
N VAL A 80 -2.95 9.34 2.41
CA VAL A 80 -1.50 9.58 2.35
C VAL A 80 -1.11 10.77 3.22
N ASP A 81 -1.75 11.91 3.01
CA ASP A 81 -1.42 13.17 3.69
C ASP A 81 -1.65 13.04 5.21
N THR A 82 -2.79 12.44 5.61
CA THR A 82 -3.14 12.28 7.02
C THR A 82 -2.21 11.29 7.73
N CYS A 83 -1.86 10.20 7.06
CA CYS A 83 -1.01 9.16 7.64
C CYS A 83 0.48 9.54 7.61
N GLY A 84 0.88 10.58 6.87
CA GLY A 84 2.28 10.99 6.73
C GLY A 84 3.08 10.08 5.79
N ALA A 85 2.43 9.50 4.78
CA ALA A 85 3.09 8.69 3.76
C ALA A 85 3.53 9.56 2.55
N THR A 86 4.37 8.99 1.69
CA THR A 86 4.78 9.64 0.44
C THR A 86 4.10 8.96 -0.73
N LEU A 87 3.25 9.70 -1.46
CA LEU A 87 2.60 9.22 -2.68
C LEU A 87 3.55 9.29 -3.88
N LEU A 88 3.67 8.19 -4.62
CA LEU A 88 4.34 8.15 -5.92
C LEU A 88 3.33 8.31 -7.07
N HIS A 89 2.39 7.37 -7.18
CA HIS A 89 1.44 7.31 -8.28
C HIS A 89 0.06 6.81 -7.82
N ILE A 90 -1.01 7.22 -8.52
CA ILE A 90 -2.35 6.66 -8.35
C ILE A 90 -2.81 6.11 -9.69
N HIS A 91 -3.31 4.88 -9.70
CA HIS A 91 -3.97 4.26 -10.84
C HIS A 91 -5.35 3.78 -10.42
N THR A 92 -6.37 4.14 -11.19
CA THR A 92 -7.75 3.72 -10.97
C THR A 92 -8.37 3.23 -12.28
N HIS A 93 -9.39 2.40 -12.15
CA HIS A 93 -10.22 1.95 -13.25
C HIS A 93 -11.67 1.89 -12.79
N LYS A 94 -12.53 2.70 -13.40
CA LYS A 94 -13.98 2.61 -13.24
C LYS A 94 -14.59 1.59 -14.21
N PHE A 95 -15.36 0.67 -13.68
CA PHE A 95 -16.09 -0.35 -14.42
C PHE A 95 -17.48 0.13 -14.86
N SER A 96 -18.05 -0.60 -15.82
CA SER A 96 -19.45 -0.48 -16.24
C SER A 96 -20.19 -1.78 -15.89
N PRO A 97 -21.39 -1.74 -15.30
CA PRO A 97 -22.19 -0.53 -15.05
C PRO A 97 -21.73 0.31 -13.85
N GLN A 98 -20.92 -0.24 -12.94
CA GLN A 98 -20.46 0.45 -11.73
C GLN A 98 -19.25 -0.24 -11.10
N GLY A 99 -18.63 0.44 -10.13
CA GLY A 99 -17.52 -0.04 -9.31
C GLY A 99 -16.18 0.51 -9.79
N VAL A 100 -15.22 0.58 -8.87
CA VAL A 100 -13.88 1.09 -9.11
C VAL A 100 -12.87 0.17 -8.46
N SER A 101 -11.79 -0.13 -9.20
CA SER A 101 -10.56 -0.68 -8.65
C SER A 101 -9.49 0.41 -8.65
N GLY A 102 -8.67 0.47 -7.62
CA GLY A 102 -7.61 1.47 -7.55
C GLY A 102 -6.43 1.04 -6.69
N VAL A 103 -5.28 1.62 -6.99
CA VAL A 103 -4.06 1.52 -6.19
C VAL A 103 -3.34 2.87 -6.14
N ALA A 104 -2.95 3.29 -4.94
CA ALA A 104 -1.96 4.32 -4.70
C ALA A 104 -0.64 3.65 -4.32
N VAL A 105 0.38 3.82 -5.15
CA VAL A 105 1.73 3.34 -4.87
C VAL A 105 2.43 4.38 -4.00
N LEU A 106 2.92 3.94 -2.85
CA LEU A 106 3.66 4.76 -1.89
C LEU A 106 5.16 4.45 -2.04
N ALA A 107 6.02 5.26 -1.41
CA ALA A 107 7.48 5.07 -1.49
C ALA A 107 7.93 3.62 -1.23
N GLU A 108 7.26 2.90 -0.32
CA GLU A 108 7.63 1.52 0.06
C GLU A 108 6.42 0.61 0.32
N SER A 109 5.23 1.05 -0.02
CA SER A 109 3.99 0.36 0.34
C SER A 109 2.84 0.74 -0.61
N HIS A 110 1.58 0.52 -0.21
CA HIS A 110 0.44 0.83 -1.05
C HIS A 110 -0.84 1.10 -0.26
N ILE A 111 -1.78 1.77 -0.92
CA ILE A 111 -3.21 1.71 -0.61
C ILE A 111 -3.92 1.10 -1.81
N SER A 112 -4.78 0.11 -1.65
CA SER A 112 -5.64 -0.40 -2.73
C SER A 112 -7.12 -0.41 -2.36
N VAL A 113 -7.97 -0.44 -3.38
CA VAL A 113 -9.42 -0.56 -3.23
C VAL A 113 -10.04 -1.42 -4.33
N HIS A 114 -11.07 -2.17 -3.93
CA HIS A 114 -12.09 -2.72 -4.82
C HIS A 114 -13.48 -2.39 -4.24
N THR A 115 -14.40 -1.88 -5.07
CA THR A 115 -15.74 -1.48 -4.60
C THR A 115 -16.87 -2.26 -5.26
N TRP A 116 -17.93 -2.50 -4.49
CA TRP A 116 -19.23 -3.01 -4.91
C TRP A 116 -20.35 -2.03 -4.49
N PRO A 117 -20.60 -0.97 -5.28
CA PRO A 117 -21.55 0.08 -4.92
C PRO A 117 -22.99 -0.42 -4.70
N GLU A 118 -23.39 -1.52 -5.33
CA GLU A 118 -24.73 -2.12 -5.26
C GLU A 118 -25.13 -2.57 -3.85
N ILE A 119 -24.14 -2.85 -3.01
CA ILE A 119 -24.31 -3.25 -1.61
C ILE A 119 -23.60 -2.27 -0.66
N GLY A 120 -23.12 -1.13 -1.17
CA GLY A 120 -22.42 -0.12 -0.38
C GLY A 120 -21.12 -0.64 0.24
N TYR A 121 -20.38 -1.49 -0.47
CA TYR A 121 -19.18 -2.15 0.07
C TYR A 121 -17.90 -1.71 -0.64
N GLY A 122 -16.84 -1.47 0.14
CA GLY A 122 -15.48 -1.24 -0.36
C GLY A 122 -14.47 -2.03 0.45
N ALA A 123 -13.68 -2.86 -0.23
CA ALA A 123 -12.53 -3.54 0.35
C ALA A 123 -11.30 -2.67 0.13
N PHE A 124 -10.69 -2.19 1.21
CA PHE A 124 -9.48 -1.37 1.19
C PHE A 124 -8.33 -2.09 1.87
N ASP A 125 -7.14 -1.95 1.31
CA ASP A 125 -5.88 -2.37 1.91
C ASP A 125 -5.05 -1.11 2.15
N VAL A 126 -4.64 -0.85 3.39
CA VAL A 126 -3.75 0.26 3.74
C VAL A 126 -2.50 -0.34 4.36
N PHE A 127 -1.44 -0.44 3.57
CA PHE A 127 -0.14 -0.90 4.04
C PHE A 127 0.83 0.27 4.11
N MET A 128 1.43 0.50 5.28
CA MET A 128 2.42 1.57 5.48
C MET A 128 3.57 1.11 6.38
N CYS A 129 4.76 1.65 6.09
CA CYS A 129 6.03 1.35 6.76
C CYS A 129 6.59 2.61 7.44
N GLY A 130 7.63 2.47 8.26
CA GLY A 130 8.31 3.59 8.94
C GLY A 130 7.40 4.39 9.87
N ASP A 131 7.55 5.71 9.86
CA ASP A 131 6.84 6.65 10.76
C ASP A 131 5.38 6.92 10.38
N ALA A 132 4.89 6.30 9.31
CA ALA A 132 3.51 6.49 8.85
C ALA A 132 2.50 5.90 9.85
N ARG A 133 1.33 6.52 9.93
CA ARG A 133 0.27 6.20 10.92
C ARG A 133 -0.99 5.65 10.23
N PRO A 134 -0.99 4.38 9.76
CA PRO A 134 -2.05 3.85 8.89
C PRO A 134 -3.43 3.82 9.54
N TRP A 135 -3.54 3.73 10.87
CA TRP A 135 -4.84 3.78 11.57
C TRP A 135 -5.61 5.08 11.36
N LEU A 136 -4.92 6.18 11.02
CA LEU A 136 -5.60 7.43 10.68
C LEU A 136 -6.39 7.35 9.37
N ALA A 137 -6.04 6.43 8.47
CA ALA A 137 -6.78 6.19 7.23
C ALA A 137 -8.22 5.73 7.49
N VAL A 138 -8.48 5.06 8.63
CA VAL A 138 -9.83 4.56 8.97
C VAL A 138 -10.83 5.72 9.08
N ASP A 139 -10.45 6.79 9.78
CA ASP A 139 -11.29 8.00 9.92
C ASP A 139 -11.45 8.75 8.60
N VAL A 140 -10.41 8.75 7.76
CA VAL A 140 -10.46 9.35 6.42
C VAL A 140 -11.48 8.60 5.56
N LEU A 141 -11.38 7.27 5.49
CA LEU A 141 -12.28 6.43 4.70
C LEU A 141 -13.73 6.50 5.22
N ALA A 142 -13.94 6.48 6.54
CA ALA A 142 -15.25 6.64 7.15
C ALA A 142 -15.92 7.96 6.71
N LYS A 143 -15.16 9.06 6.71
CA LYS A 143 -15.64 10.38 6.26
C LYS A 143 -15.87 10.43 4.75
N ALA A 144 -14.93 9.94 3.95
CA ALA A 144 -14.99 9.98 2.49
C ALA A 144 -16.21 9.23 1.94
N PHE A 145 -16.55 8.10 2.56
CA PHE A 145 -17.67 7.26 2.16
C PHE A 145 -18.91 7.40 3.05
N ASN A 146 -18.95 8.41 3.93
CA ASN A 146 -20.09 8.74 4.78
C ASN A 146 -20.70 7.51 5.48
N THR A 147 -19.86 6.72 6.14
CA THR A 147 -20.30 5.54 6.91
C THR A 147 -19.69 5.52 8.30
N ALA A 148 -20.43 4.91 9.23
CA ALA A 148 -19.97 4.62 10.58
C ALA A 148 -19.52 3.15 10.76
N ASP A 149 -19.80 2.26 9.80
CA ASP A 149 -19.40 0.84 9.85
C ASP A 149 -18.16 0.64 8.99
N VAL A 150 -16.99 0.80 9.62
CA VAL A 150 -15.68 0.47 9.07
C VAL A 150 -15.04 -0.58 9.95
N ARG A 151 -14.75 -1.76 9.39
CA ARG A 151 -14.18 -2.89 10.14
C ARG A 151 -12.73 -3.06 9.72
N VAL A 152 -11.87 -3.32 10.68
CA VAL A 152 -10.42 -3.33 10.44
C VAL A 152 -9.81 -4.58 11.03
N ARG A 153 -8.99 -5.26 10.24
CA ARG A 153 -8.06 -6.27 10.71
C ARG A 153 -6.64 -5.79 10.44
N GLU A 154 -5.84 -5.68 11.49
CA GLU A 154 -4.42 -5.34 11.39
C GLU A 154 -3.58 -6.60 11.19
N LEU A 155 -2.58 -6.50 10.30
CA LEU A 155 -1.52 -7.47 10.09
C LEU A 155 -0.17 -6.76 10.21
N ARG A 156 0.75 -7.33 11.01
CA ARG A 156 2.14 -6.88 11.09
C ARG A 156 2.96 -7.61 10.04
N ARG A 157 3.40 -6.90 9.01
CA ARG A 157 4.09 -7.50 7.87
C ARG A 157 5.54 -7.80 8.27
N GLY A 158 5.98 -9.05 8.12
CA GLY A 158 7.34 -9.46 8.50
C GLY A 158 7.54 -9.77 9.99
N GLU A 159 6.48 -9.71 10.80
CA GLU A 159 6.53 -10.16 12.20
C GLU A 159 6.98 -11.64 12.27
N GLY A 160 7.89 -11.96 13.19
CA GLY A 160 8.49 -13.29 13.34
C GLY A 160 9.55 -13.66 12.30
N VAL A 161 9.57 -13.03 11.13
CA VAL A 161 10.63 -13.23 10.11
C VAL A 161 11.85 -12.37 10.42
N VAL A 162 11.61 -11.15 10.90
CA VAL A 162 12.67 -10.18 11.22
C VAL A 162 13.39 -10.56 12.54
N ALA A 163 12.72 -11.23 13.47
CA ALA A 163 13.34 -11.73 14.70
C ALA A 163 14.36 -12.87 14.47
N GLU A 164 14.16 -13.72 13.46
CA GLU A 164 15.10 -14.81 13.15
C GLU A 164 16.36 -14.33 12.42
N ALA A 165 16.31 -13.18 11.74
CA ALA A 165 17.46 -12.60 11.03
C ALA A 165 18.54 -12.04 11.96
N GLY A 166 18.22 -11.77 13.24
CA GLY A 166 19.15 -11.28 14.26
C GLY A 166 19.67 -12.32 15.26
N VAL A 167 19.18 -13.57 15.22
CA VAL A 167 19.58 -14.63 16.19
C VAL A 167 20.49 -15.70 15.54
N ALA A 168 20.68 -15.67 14.22
CA ALA A 168 21.59 -16.58 13.53
C ALA A 168 22.87 -15.85 13.06
N ALA A 169 23.78 -15.59 14.00
CA ALA A 169 25.21 -15.37 13.76
C ALA A 169 26.04 -16.09 14.83
#